data_AF-A0A3D4QKM3-F1
#
_entry.id   AF-A0A3D4QKM3-F1
#
_cell.length_a   1.000
_cell.length_b   1.000
_cell.length_c   1.000
_cell.angle_alpha   90.00
_cell.angle_beta   90.00
_cell.angle_gamma   90.00
#
_symmetry.space_group_name_H-M   'P 1'
#
loop_
_entity.id
_entity.type
_entity.pdbx_description
1 polymer ?
#
loop_
_entity_poly.entity_id
_entity_poly.type
_entity_poly.pdbx_seq_one_letter_code
_entity_poly.pdbx_strand_id
1 'polypeptide(L)'
;AVAYALDRKTFGKPIAEHQSIQIKLADMATRVEAAHLLVDSAARAYDKGQRCDMEAGMAKLFATEAALENAIEAMRIHGAYGYSKEYNVERYFRDAPLLCIGEGTNELQRIIIARQLTERAQG
;
A
#
# COMPACT_ATOMS: atom_id res chain seq x y z
N ALA A 1 2.92 -3.01 12.61
CA ALA A 1 1.93 -2.08 13.19
C ALA A 1 0.97 -2.82 14.11
N VAL A 2 0.18 -3.79 13.62
CA VAL A 2 -0.80 -4.54 14.44
C VAL A 2 -0.17 -5.17 15.69
N ALA A 3 0.93 -5.94 15.54
CA ALA A 3 1.62 -6.56 16.69
C ALA A 3 2.03 -5.53 17.75
N TYR A 4 2.75 -4.47 17.34
CA TYR A 4 3.12 -3.37 18.24
C TYR A 4 1.89 -2.71 18.90
N ALA A 5 0.78 -2.58 18.18
CA ALA A 5 -0.43 -1.98 18.72
C ALA A 5 -1.11 -2.84 19.80
N LEU A 6 -0.99 -4.16 19.70
CA LEU A 6 -1.48 -5.11 20.71
C LEU A 6 -0.56 -5.14 21.94
N ASP A 7 0.75 -5.02 21.75
CA ASP A 7 1.74 -5.10 22.84
C ASP A 7 1.88 -3.78 23.60
N ARG A 8 1.93 -2.65 22.90
CA ARG A 8 2.15 -1.33 23.48
C ARG A 8 0.91 -0.89 24.25
N LYS A 9 1.09 -0.47 25.51
CA LYS A 9 0.01 0.08 26.35
C LYS A 9 0.19 1.57 26.61
N THR A 10 -0.91 2.32 26.53
CA THR A 10 -1.01 3.70 27.02
C THR A 10 -2.37 3.91 27.65
N PHE A 11 -2.46 4.77 28.66
CA PHE A 11 -3.73 5.02 29.38
C PHE A 11 -4.40 3.72 29.88
N GLY A 12 -3.60 2.77 30.37
CA GLY A 12 -4.08 1.53 31.00
C GLY A 12 -4.47 0.38 30.06
N LYS A 13 -4.43 0.57 28.73
CA LYS A 13 -4.84 -0.48 27.76
C LYS A 13 -3.92 -0.55 26.54
N PRO A 14 -3.89 -1.69 25.82
CA PRO A 14 -3.27 -1.79 24.50
C PRO A 14 -3.68 -0.65 23.57
N ILE A 15 -2.74 -0.11 22.79
CA ILE A 15 -3.07 1.01 21.91
C ILE A 15 -4.02 0.61 20.77
N ALA A 16 -4.11 -0.68 20.44
CA ALA A 16 -5.12 -1.25 19.54
C ALA A 16 -6.57 -1.02 20.01
N GLU A 17 -6.79 -0.69 21.28
CA GLU A 17 -8.12 -0.36 21.84
C GLU A 17 -8.44 1.13 21.81
N HIS A 18 -7.54 1.98 21.29
CA HIS A 18 -7.83 3.40 21.07
C HIS A 18 -8.44 3.57 19.68
N GLN A 19 -9.59 4.24 19.60
CA GLN A 19 -10.34 4.41 18.34
C GLN A 19 -9.48 5.03 17.22
N SER A 20 -8.59 5.97 17.56
CA SER A 20 -7.67 6.60 16.61
C SER A 20 -6.67 5.62 15.98
N ILE A 21 -6.27 4.56 16.70
CA ILE A 21 -5.42 3.49 16.19
C ILE A 21 -6.26 2.48 15.39
N GLN A 22 -7.47 2.15 15.85
CA GLN A 22 -8.37 1.25 15.14
C GLN A 22 -8.70 1.75 13.73
N ILE A 23 -9.01 3.04 13.59
CA ILE A 23 -9.27 3.67 12.28
C ILE A 23 -8.07 3.49 11.35
N LYS A 24 -6.85 3.79 11.85
CA LYS A 24 -5.61 3.60 11.08
C LYS A 24 -5.43 2.16 10.64
N LEU A 25 -5.58 1.20 11.56
CA LEU A 25 -5.41 -0.23 11.24
C LEU A 25 -6.45 -0.71 10.22
N ALA A 26 -7.70 -0.23 10.30
CA ALA A 26 -8.75 -0.54 9.34
C ALA A 26 -8.40 -0.01 7.93
N ASP A 27 -7.98 1.25 7.82
CA ASP A 27 -7.57 1.84 6.55
C ASP A 27 -6.34 1.14 5.96
N MET A 28 -5.36 0.82 6.81
CA MET A 28 -4.15 0.11 6.39
C MET A 28 -4.45 -1.29 5.85
N ALA A 29 -5.28 -2.05 6.55
CA ALA A 29 -5.71 -3.38 6.12
C ALA A 29 -6.50 -3.33 4.80
N THR A 30 -7.42 -2.37 4.69
CA THR A 30 -8.22 -2.18 3.47
C THR A 30 -7.34 -1.88 2.26
N ARG A 31 -6.31 -1.04 2.42
CA ARG A 31 -5.33 -0.76 1.37
C ARG A 31 -4.50 -1.97 0.97
N VAL A 32 -4.10 -2.82 1.91
CA VAL A 32 -3.39 -4.06 1.60
C VAL A 32 -4.28 -5.00 0.77
N GLU A 33 -5.51 -5.23 1.20
CA GLU A 33 -6.40 -6.15 0.48
C GLU A 33 -6.78 -5.63 -0.91
N ALA A 34 -7.08 -4.34 -1.04
CA ALA A 34 -7.32 -3.75 -2.35
C ALA A 34 -6.10 -3.87 -3.28
N ALA A 35 -4.88 -3.69 -2.75
CA ALA A 35 -3.65 -3.86 -3.52
C ALA A 35 -3.45 -5.32 -3.97
N HIS A 36 -3.64 -6.29 -3.08
CA HIS A 36 -3.56 -7.71 -3.41
C HIS A 36 -4.56 -8.09 -4.51
N LEU A 37 -5.81 -7.65 -4.40
CA LEU A 37 -6.84 -7.95 -5.40
C LEU A 37 -6.50 -7.39 -6.78
N LEU A 38 -5.93 -6.19 -6.86
CA LEU A 38 -5.48 -5.59 -8.12
C LEU A 38 -4.30 -6.35 -8.72
N VAL A 39 -3.31 -6.70 -7.90
CA VAL A 39 -2.14 -7.51 -8.33
C VAL A 39 -2.59 -8.87 -8.85
N ASP A 40 -3.43 -9.57 -8.12
CA ASP A 40 -3.96 -10.87 -8.54
C ASP A 40 -4.80 -10.75 -9.81
N SER A 41 -5.55 -9.66 -9.97
CA SER A 41 -6.32 -9.41 -11.20
C SER A 41 -5.40 -9.22 -12.41
N ALA A 42 -4.31 -8.47 -12.25
CA ALA A 42 -3.31 -8.29 -13.30
C ALA A 42 -2.60 -9.61 -13.64
N ALA A 43 -2.20 -10.39 -12.64
CA ALA A 43 -1.60 -11.70 -12.83
C ALA A 43 -2.54 -12.67 -13.58
N ARG A 44 -3.82 -12.74 -13.16
CA ARG A 44 -4.82 -13.58 -13.85
C ARG A 44 -5.06 -13.16 -15.30
N ALA A 45 -5.00 -11.86 -15.62
CA ALA A 45 -5.14 -11.40 -17.00
C ALA A 45 -3.93 -11.83 -17.84
N TYR A 46 -2.72 -11.69 -17.29
CA TYR A 46 -1.48 -12.13 -17.90
C TYR A 46 -1.48 -13.65 -18.17
N ASP A 47 -1.84 -14.46 -17.18
CA ASP A 47 -1.86 -15.93 -17.29
C ASP A 47 -2.86 -16.44 -18.34
N LYS A 48 -3.91 -15.67 -18.62
CA LYS A 48 -4.88 -15.95 -19.70
C LYS A 48 -4.39 -15.55 -21.09
N GLY A 49 -3.18 -15.00 -21.21
CA GLY A 49 -2.64 -14.46 -22.46
C GLY A 49 -3.36 -13.19 -22.93
N GLN A 50 -4.08 -12.50 -22.04
CA GLN A 50 -4.78 -11.26 -22.37
C GLN A 50 -3.82 -10.08 -22.27
N ARG A 51 -4.07 -9.04 -23.07
CA ARG A 51 -3.35 -7.76 -22.91
C ARG A 51 -3.71 -7.14 -21.56
N CYS A 52 -2.71 -6.98 -20.69
CA CYS A 52 -2.93 -6.60 -19.29
C CYS A 52 -2.25 -5.28 -18.87
N ASP A 53 -1.86 -4.43 -19.82
CA ASP A 53 -1.16 -3.15 -19.55
C ASP A 53 -1.93 -2.26 -18.56
N MET A 54 -3.25 -2.22 -18.70
CA MET A 54 -4.12 -1.40 -17.84
C MET A 54 -4.20 -1.98 -16.43
N GLU A 55 -4.42 -3.28 -16.32
CA GLU A 55 -4.53 -4.01 -15.06
C GLU A 55 -3.21 -3.98 -14.27
N ALA A 56 -2.08 -4.24 -14.95
CA ALA A 56 -0.75 -4.15 -14.37
C ALA A 56 -0.42 -2.71 -13.92
N GLY A 57 -0.79 -1.70 -14.71
CA GLY A 57 -0.62 -0.30 -14.34
C GLY A 57 -1.44 0.09 -13.10
N MET A 58 -2.71 -0.33 -13.04
CA MET A 58 -3.57 -0.10 -11.87
C MET A 58 -3.01 -0.78 -10.61
N ALA A 59 -2.53 -2.02 -10.75
CA ALA A 59 -1.93 -2.77 -9.65
C ALA A 59 -0.66 -2.09 -9.13
N LYS A 60 0.30 -1.74 -10.01
CA LYS A 60 1.54 -1.07 -9.60
C LYS A 60 1.26 0.27 -8.94
N LEU A 61 0.40 1.08 -9.57
CA LEU A 61 0.02 2.38 -9.04
C LEU A 61 -0.54 2.29 -7.62
N PHE A 62 -1.60 1.50 -7.44
CA PHE A 62 -2.29 1.45 -6.16
C PHE A 62 -1.45 0.75 -5.08
N ALA A 63 -0.80 -0.36 -5.41
CA ALA A 63 -0.01 -1.13 -4.43
C ALA A 63 1.16 -0.30 -3.88
N THR A 64 1.80 0.52 -4.71
CA THR A 64 2.95 1.32 -4.28
C THR A 64 2.54 2.54 -3.45
N GLU A 65 1.43 3.22 -3.81
CA GLU A 65 0.87 4.29 -2.95
C GLU A 65 0.35 3.73 -1.63
N ALA A 66 -0.29 2.57 -1.65
CA ALA A 66 -0.73 1.85 -0.45
C ALA A 66 0.46 1.50 0.45
N ALA A 67 1.56 0.99 -0.11
CA ALA A 67 2.77 0.65 0.63
C ALA A 67 3.39 1.88 1.30
N LEU A 68 3.52 2.99 0.58
CA LEU A 68 4.05 4.24 1.11
C LEU A 68 3.22 4.77 2.28
N GLU A 69 1.91 4.90 2.06
CA GLU A 69 1.01 5.40 3.10
C GLU A 69 0.93 4.43 4.30
N ASN A 70 1.03 3.11 4.07
CA ASN A 70 1.08 2.12 5.16
C ASN A 70 2.36 2.22 5.96
N ALA A 71 3.50 2.48 5.31
CA ALA A 71 4.76 2.66 5.99
C ALA A 71 4.72 3.94 6.86
N ILE A 72 4.17 5.05 6.36
CA ILE A 72 3.98 6.30 7.11
C ILE A 72 3.11 6.07 8.36
N GLU A 73 1.95 5.42 8.19
CA GLU A 73 1.05 5.15 9.32
C GLU A 73 1.64 4.16 10.32
N ALA A 74 2.41 3.17 9.83
CA ALA A 74 3.16 2.28 10.72
C ALA A 74 4.19 3.06 11.55
N MET A 75 4.93 4.02 10.97
CA MET A 75 5.85 4.89 11.72
C MET A 75 5.11 5.63 12.84
N ARG A 76 3.95 6.24 12.51
CA ARG A 76 3.11 6.97 13.48
C ARG A 76 2.60 6.09 14.61
N ILE A 77 2.14 4.87 14.32
CA ILE A 77 1.67 3.92 15.34
C ILE A 77 2.80 3.51 16.29
N HIS A 78 4.04 3.38 15.80
CA HIS A 78 5.20 3.07 16.66
C HIS A 78 5.70 4.30 17.45
N GLY A 79 5.28 5.52 17.08
CA GLY A 79 5.74 6.75 17.72
C GLY A 79 7.25 6.93 17.55
N ALA A 80 7.94 7.33 18.63
CA ALA A 80 9.40 7.49 18.60
C ALA A 80 10.15 6.19 18.24
N TYR A 81 9.62 5.02 18.64
CA TYR A 81 10.19 3.73 18.24
C TYR A 81 10.09 3.46 16.74
N GLY A 82 9.23 4.17 16.02
CA GLY A 82 9.18 4.13 14.56
C GLY A 82 10.50 4.57 13.93
N TYR A 83 11.25 5.46 14.58
CA TYR A 83 12.56 5.93 14.10
C TYR A 83 13.73 5.07 14.60
N SER A 84 13.48 4.06 15.43
CA SER A 84 14.49 3.15 15.94
C SER A 84 14.73 2.00 14.98
N LYS A 85 16.00 1.62 14.79
CA LYS A 85 16.39 0.42 14.02
C LYS A 85 16.06 -0.90 14.72
N GLU A 86 15.59 -0.85 15.97
CA GLU A 86 15.05 -2.02 16.68
C GLU A 86 13.79 -2.57 16.01
N TYR A 87 13.07 -1.72 15.26
CA TYR A 87 11.88 -2.10 14.50
C TYR A 87 12.13 -1.90 13.00
N ASN A 88 11.73 -2.89 12.19
CA ASN A 88 11.90 -2.82 10.73
C ASN A 88 11.06 -1.71 10.03
N VAL A 89 10.18 -1.02 10.76
CA VAL A 89 9.26 -0.02 10.21
C VAL A 89 9.99 1.17 9.58
N GLU A 90 11.11 1.60 10.17
CA GLU A 90 11.95 2.66 9.60
C GLU A 90 12.50 2.28 8.23
N ARG A 91 12.89 1.01 8.06
CA ARG A 91 13.38 0.48 6.80
C ARG A 91 12.27 0.47 5.75
N TYR A 92 11.09 -0.02 6.10
CA TYR A 92 9.93 -0.02 5.19
C TYR A 92 9.55 1.41 4.74
N PHE A 93 9.64 2.38 5.64
CA PHE A 93 9.41 3.78 5.30
C PHE A 93 10.45 4.34 4.33
N ARG A 94 11.73 3.96 4.46
CA ARG A 94 12.78 4.37 3.50
C ARG A 94 12.64 3.68 2.14
N ASP A 95 12.21 2.42 2.13
CA ASP A 95 12.13 1.62 0.91
C ASP A 95 10.89 1.96 0.07
N ALA A 96 9.75 2.27 0.70
CA ALA A 96 8.48 2.46 0.01
C ALA A 96 8.46 3.59 -1.04
N PRO A 97 9.08 4.77 -0.84
CA PRO A 97 9.12 5.82 -1.86
C PRO A 97 9.74 5.38 -3.19
N LEU A 98 10.74 4.48 -3.15
CA LEU A 98 11.37 3.98 -4.37
C LEU A 98 10.37 3.21 -5.24
N LEU A 99 9.42 2.51 -4.63
CA LEU A 99 8.39 1.74 -5.35
C LEU A 99 7.49 2.65 -6.21
N CYS A 100 7.23 3.88 -5.76
CA CYS A 100 6.44 4.86 -6.51
C CYS A 100 7.17 5.40 -7.75
N ILE A 101 8.50 5.25 -7.81
CA ILE A 101 9.36 5.84 -8.84
C ILE A 101 9.90 4.77 -9.81
N GLY A 102 10.36 3.64 -9.27
CA GLY A 102 10.94 2.54 -10.05
C GLY A 102 9.93 1.87 -10.98
N GLU A 103 10.45 1.25 -12.05
CA GLU A 103 9.67 0.50 -13.06
C GLU A 103 8.48 1.28 -13.64
N GLY A 104 8.69 2.59 -13.82
CA GLY A 104 7.68 3.55 -14.28
C GLY A 104 6.99 4.26 -13.13
N THR A 105 7.12 5.59 -13.09
CA THR A 105 6.55 6.41 -12.02
C THR A 105 5.03 6.28 -11.95
N ASN A 106 4.44 6.62 -10.81
CA ASN A 106 2.99 6.57 -10.64
C ASN A 106 2.24 7.48 -11.63
N GLU A 107 2.82 8.62 -12.02
CA GLU A 107 2.29 9.49 -13.07
C GLU A 107 2.28 8.79 -14.43
N LEU A 108 3.36 8.06 -14.76
CA LEU A 108 3.42 7.28 -15.98
C LEU A 108 2.36 6.18 -16.00
N GLN A 109 2.16 5.49 -14.87
CA GLN A 109 1.10 4.49 -14.75
C GLN A 109 -0.29 5.10 -14.98
N ARG A 110 -0.56 6.29 -14.41
CA ARG A 110 -1.82 7.01 -14.66
C ARG A 110 -2.04 7.31 -16.14
N ILE A 111 -0.99 7.71 -16.87
CA ILE A 111 -1.06 7.95 -18.32
C ILE A 111 -1.38 6.65 -19.08
N ILE A 112 -0.71 5.54 -18.75
CA ILE A 112 -0.96 4.23 -19.36
C ILE A 112 -2.41 3.78 -19.12
N ILE A 113 -2.88 3.88 -17.87
CA ILE A 113 -4.24 3.52 -17.48
C ILE A 113 -5.25 4.35 -18.26
N ALA A 114 -5.09 5.69 -18.28
CA ALA A 114 -6.01 6.59 -18.97
C ALA A 114 -6.09 6.26 -20.46
N ARG A 115 -4.94 6.06 -21.13
CA ARG A 115 -4.88 5.70 -22.54
C ARG A 115 -5.59 4.37 -22.82
N GLN A 116 -5.29 3.33 -22.05
CA GLN A 116 -5.91 2.02 -22.25
C GLN A 116 -7.41 2.05 -21.99
N LEU A 117 -7.86 2.78 -20.97
CA LEU A 117 -9.27 2.94 -20.66
C LEU A 117 -10.03 3.59 -21.82
N THR A 118 -9.48 4.65 -22.41
CA THR A 118 -10.11 5.32 -23.57
C THR A 118 -10.09 4.48 -24.83
N GLU A 119 -9.00 3.77 -25.12
CA GLU A 119 -8.88 2.89 -26.30
C GLU A 119 -9.92 1.75 -26.23
N ARG A 120 -10.07 1.11 -25.07
CA ARG A 120 -11.04 0.02 -24.87
C ARG A 120 -12.49 0.46 -24.93
N ALA A 121 -12.79 1.73 -24.62
CA ALA A 121 -14.15 2.27 -24.66
C ALA A 121 -14.59 2.70 -26.08
N GLN A 122 -13.64 2.86 -27.00
CA GLN A 122 -13.90 3.26 -28.39
C GLN A 122 -14.06 2.06 -29.34
N GLY A 123 -13.58 0.88 -28.94
CA GLY A 123 -13.74 -0.39 -29.66
C GLY A 123 -14.94 -1.18 -29.15
#